data_AF-G8YUH4-F1
#
_entry.id   AF-G8YUH4-F1
#
_cell.length_a   1.000
_cell.length_b   1.000
_cell.length_c   1.000
_cell.angle_alpha   90.00
_cell.angle_beta   90.00
_cell.angle_gamma   90.00
#
_symmetry.space_group_name_H-M   'P 1'
#
loop_
_entity.id
_entity.type
_entity.pdbx_description
1 polymer ?
#
loop_
_entity_poly.entity_id
_entity_poly.type
_entity_poly.pdbx_seq_one_letter_code
_entity_poly.pdbx_strand_id
1 'polypeptide(L)'
;MSYSLVLFESSGRVVYKYNNKISPFNELVSNIVNETYTELDSRFFTFSGHHKKFYCYKKENIYGGLYFDVVTTIDNERIRRTLLSVLKTYEHLEEDDSKEISEKTKKMIDLQFEQLMKYNTDKEDTAKAGYSSEDAKKEQGSDAQKKSSVASTKSKTPKTGKKKMRRWNNGEIVDDNADASELDFSKDEELRANGGNRDIDFDQNAFERENDLVLVEELKNALDDEDEDSEDESNSNGGTFRRGFFNKVMSYFGGEVDLNTLSKQFHDQLITKNISAGTSKTILDRIQSQFGKKKTVSLEAFKSALQVELTKILSPNVSTDLLFEIKSKSEKGKPYVISVVGVNGVGKSTNLAKLAFWLLQNNLNVLICACDTFRSGAVEQLKIHVNNLSALNKSSASTSKINIFEKGYGGGNHVVATARSAIEHAENEGYNVVLIDTAGRTHSNAKLMAPLKKFGDAANPDKIIMVGEALVGSDSVEQAINFNNAFGTKRNLDFFIISKVDTVGDMVGTMINMVMATNVPILFIGTGQTYTDIKRLSVKTVVDMLLK
;
A
#
# COMPACT_ATOMS: atom_id res chain seq x y z
N MET A 1 -18.84 19.19 5.31
CA MET A 1 -19.54 18.70 6.51
C MET A 1 -19.38 19.71 7.61
N SER A 2 -20.39 19.95 8.45
CA SER A 2 -20.16 20.75 9.66
C SER A 2 -19.71 19.87 10.81
N TYR A 3 -18.58 20.26 11.36
CA TYR A 3 -17.97 19.70 12.54
C TYR A 3 -17.61 20.85 13.47
N SER A 4 -17.58 20.56 14.77
CA SER A 4 -17.26 21.54 15.80
C SER A 4 -16.51 20.87 16.93
N LEU A 5 -15.50 21.58 17.44
CA LEU A 5 -14.73 21.22 18.62
C LEU A 5 -15.04 22.24 19.71
N VAL A 6 -15.36 21.77 20.91
CA VAL A 6 -15.66 22.63 22.07
C VAL A 6 -14.91 22.11 23.28
N LEU A 7 -14.25 23.00 24.01
CA LEU A 7 -13.73 22.72 25.33
C LEU A 7 -14.57 23.47 26.37
N PHE A 8 -14.93 22.79 27.45
CA PHE A 8 -15.75 23.37 28.50
C PHE A 8 -15.43 22.77 29.87
N GLU A 9 -15.65 23.54 30.91
CA GLU A 9 -15.48 23.12 32.30
C GLU A 9 -16.69 22.32 32.79
N SER A 10 -16.53 21.63 33.92
CA SER A 10 -17.64 20.96 34.64
C SER A 10 -18.78 21.90 35.06
N SER A 11 -18.51 23.21 35.13
CA SER A 11 -19.51 24.26 35.35
C SER A 11 -20.43 24.50 34.13
N GLY A 12 -20.13 23.90 32.98
CA GLY A 12 -20.78 24.17 31.70
C GLY A 12 -20.21 25.39 30.96
N ARG A 13 -19.23 26.09 31.55
CA ARG A 13 -18.57 27.24 30.93
C ARG A 13 -17.73 26.80 29.73
N VAL A 14 -18.03 27.32 28.55
CA VAL A 14 -17.22 27.12 27.35
C VAL A 14 -15.96 27.96 27.46
N VAL A 15 -14.80 27.31 27.34
CA VAL A 15 -13.49 27.96 27.37
C VAL A 15 -12.92 28.11 25.97
N TYR A 16 -13.17 27.15 25.08
CA TYR A 16 -12.74 27.22 23.69
C TYR A 16 -13.81 26.65 22.74
N LYS A 17 -13.89 27.22 21.54
CA LYS A 17 -14.81 26.78 20.50
C LYS A 17 -14.23 26.98 19.11
N TYR A 18 -14.21 25.90 18.34
CA TYR A 18 -13.96 25.91 16.90
C TYR A 18 -15.30 25.81 16.16
N ASN A 19 -15.57 26.80 15.30
CA ASN A 19 -16.80 26.98 14.51
C ASN A 19 -18.05 27.39 15.33
N ASN A 20 -18.86 28.35 14.85
CA ASN A 20 -19.84 29.09 15.66
C ASN A 20 -21.19 28.41 15.94
N LYS A 21 -21.39 27.12 15.61
CA LYS A 21 -22.69 26.45 15.83
C LYS A 21 -22.91 26.16 17.33
N ILE A 22 -23.89 26.83 17.97
CA ILE A 22 -24.17 26.70 19.43
C ILE A 22 -25.13 25.54 19.74
N SER A 23 -26.08 25.25 18.86
CA SER A 23 -27.14 24.26 19.09
C SER A 23 -26.64 22.83 19.44
N PRO A 24 -25.59 22.28 18.81
CA PRO A 24 -25.09 20.94 19.15
C PRO A 24 -24.44 20.86 20.54
N PHE A 25 -23.96 21.98 21.09
CA PHE A 25 -23.25 21.99 22.37
C PHE A 25 -24.18 21.74 23.56
N ASN A 26 -25.37 22.37 23.56
CA ASN A 26 -26.35 22.18 24.64
C ASN A 26 -26.87 20.74 24.69
N GLU A 27 -26.99 20.09 23.53
CA GLU A 27 -27.38 18.68 23.42
C GLU A 27 -26.28 17.75 23.97
N LEU A 28 -25.01 18.03 23.68
CA LEU A 28 -23.86 17.34 24.27
C LEU A 28 -23.85 17.44 25.80
N VAL A 29 -23.98 18.65 26.34
CA VAL A 29 -23.98 18.86 27.80
C VAL A 29 -25.17 18.16 28.45
N SER A 30 -26.37 18.26 27.87
CA SER A 30 -27.58 17.58 28.36
C SER A 30 -27.38 16.06 28.45
N ASN A 31 -26.79 15.44 27.43
CA ASN A 31 -26.55 13.99 27.42
C ASN A 31 -25.49 13.55 28.43
N ILE A 32 -24.47 14.39 28.70
CA ILE A 32 -23.48 14.12 29.75
C ILE A 32 -24.13 14.16 31.13
N VAL A 33 -24.95 15.19 31.39
CA VAL A 33 -25.64 15.38 32.67
C VAL A 33 -26.68 14.29 32.94
N ASN A 34 -27.41 13.87 31.90
CA ASN A 34 -28.43 12.83 32.02
C ASN A 34 -27.86 11.40 31.90
N GLU A 35 -26.54 11.24 31.80
CA GLU A 35 -25.86 9.94 31.62
C GLU A 35 -26.36 9.13 30.41
N THR A 36 -26.89 9.79 29.39
CA THR A 36 -27.42 9.18 28.16
C THR A 36 -26.33 9.07 27.09
N TYR A 37 -25.23 8.40 27.43
CA TYR A 37 -24.08 8.17 26.54
C TYR A 37 -23.55 6.73 26.62
N THR A 38 -22.78 6.32 25.61
CA THR A 38 -22.05 5.06 25.58
C THR A 38 -20.58 5.31 25.93
N GLU A 39 -20.08 4.70 27.00
CA GLU A 39 -18.66 4.74 27.35
C GLU A 39 -17.86 3.82 26.41
N LEU A 40 -16.84 4.37 25.76
CA LEU A 40 -15.96 3.63 24.84
C LEU A 40 -14.66 3.20 25.51
N ASP A 41 -14.17 4.01 26.45
CA ASP A 41 -12.97 3.79 27.27
C ASP A 41 -13.08 4.69 28.53
N SER A 42 -12.23 4.50 29.54
CA SER A 42 -12.26 5.29 30.77
C SER A 42 -12.19 6.79 30.44
N ARG A 43 -13.26 7.51 30.78
CA ARG A 43 -13.42 8.96 30.53
C ARG A 43 -13.59 9.36 29.06
N PHE A 44 -13.82 8.41 28.15
CA PHE A 44 -14.11 8.65 26.75
C PHE A 44 -15.46 8.07 26.36
N PHE A 45 -16.36 8.93 25.91
CA PHE A 45 -17.76 8.59 25.67
C PHE A 45 -18.25 9.12 24.33
N THR A 46 -19.28 8.45 23.81
CA THR A 46 -19.93 8.81 22.55
C THR A 46 -21.44 8.72 22.70
N PHE A 47 -22.17 9.49 21.91
CA PHE A 47 -23.59 9.24 21.68
C PHE A 47 -23.95 9.57 20.22
N SER A 48 -24.99 8.91 19.74
CA SER A 48 -25.51 9.10 18.38
C SER A 48 -27.02 9.32 18.45
N GLY A 49 -27.51 10.39 17.82
CA GLY A 49 -28.94 10.74 17.82
C GLY A 49 -29.23 11.79 16.75
N HIS A 50 -30.41 11.72 16.11
CA HIS A 50 -30.85 12.69 15.08
C HIS A 50 -29.81 13.01 13.99
N HIS A 51 -29.18 11.97 13.40
CA HIS A 51 -28.09 12.07 12.41
C HIS A 51 -26.79 12.72 12.89
N LYS A 52 -26.69 13.02 14.19
CA LYS A 52 -25.51 13.60 14.82
C LYS A 52 -24.70 12.53 15.53
N LYS A 53 -23.38 12.69 15.51
CA LYS A 53 -22.46 11.89 16.32
C LYS A 53 -21.58 12.78 17.17
N PHE A 54 -21.48 12.44 18.44
CA PHE A 54 -20.66 13.16 19.41
C PHE A 54 -19.62 12.24 20.02
N TYR A 55 -18.46 12.79 20.27
CA TYR A 55 -17.39 12.17 21.04
C TYR A 55 -16.93 13.15 22.09
N CYS A 56 -16.68 12.67 23.29
CA CYS A 56 -16.18 13.53 24.32
C CYS A 56 -15.22 12.79 25.25
N TYR A 57 -14.19 13.50 25.65
CA TYR A 57 -13.15 13.03 26.54
C TYR A 57 -13.12 13.93 27.77
N LYS A 58 -13.23 13.34 28.96
CA LYS A 58 -13.12 14.03 30.23
C LYS A 58 -11.72 13.90 30.79
N LYS A 59 -11.09 15.03 31.10
CA LYS A 59 -9.81 15.05 31.82
C LYS A 59 -9.94 16.04 32.97
N GLU A 60 -9.89 15.52 34.18
CA GLU A 60 -10.10 16.29 35.42
C GLU A 60 -11.41 17.09 35.38
N ASN A 61 -11.32 18.42 35.41
CA ASN A 61 -12.47 19.34 35.42
C ASN A 61 -12.88 19.86 34.03
N ILE A 62 -12.19 19.44 32.96
CA ILE A 62 -12.40 19.94 31.59
C ILE A 62 -12.84 18.79 30.67
N TYR A 63 -13.73 19.13 29.76
CA TYR A 63 -14.29 18.25 28.74
C TYR A 63 -13.89 18.74 27.35
N GLY A 64 -13.37 17.82 26.54
CA GLY A 64 -13.18 18.04 25.11
C GLY A 64 -14.29 17.35 24.33
N GLY A 65 -15.16 18.13 23.69
CA GLY A 65 -16.31 17.66 22.93
C GLY A 65 -16.14 17.86 21.43
N LEU A 66 -16.37 16.80 20.66
CA LEU A 66 -16.31 16.79 19.20
C LEU A 66 -17.66 16.38 18.61
N TYR A 67 -18.10 17.10 17.59
CA TYR A 67 -19.41 16.96 16.98
C TYR A 67 -19.33 16.82 15.45
N PHE A 68 -20.22 15.97 14.89
CA PHE A 68 -20.42 15.78 13.45
C PHE A 68 -21.93 15.78 13.08
N ASP A 69 -22.30 16.52 12.02
CA ASP A 69 -23.67 16.54 11.42
C ASP A 69 -24.05 15.24 10.67
N VAL A 70 -23.07 14.40 10.32
CA VAL A 70 -23.26 13.16 9.55
C VAL A 70 -22.46 12.06 10.24
N VAL A 71 -22.98 10.82 10.27
CA VAL A 71 -22.26 9.67 10.84
C VAL A 71 -21.05 9.36 9.97
N THR A 72 -19.93 10.03 10.24
CA THR A 72 -18.64 9.76 9.63
C THR A 72 -17.95 8.64 10.39
N THR A 73 -17.39 7.67 9.66
CA THR A 73 -16.57 6.60 10.24
C THR A 73 -15.15 7.12 10.46
N ILE A 74 -15.00 7.98 11.46
CA ILE A 74 -13.69 8.36 11.97
C ILE A 74 -13.30 7.36 13.06
N ASP A 75 -12.04 6.94 13.02
CA ASP A 75 -11.45 6.00 13.98
C ASP A 75 -11.52 6.55 15.40
N ASN A 76 -12.20 5.84 16.30
CA ASN A 76 -12.39 6.20 17.70
C ASN A 76 -11.05 6.44 18.42
N GLU A 77 -10.01 5.64 18.11
CA GLU A 77 -8.66 5.78 18.68
C GLU A 77 -8.04 7.13 18.30
N ARG A 78 -8.26 7.59 17.07
CA ARG A 78 -7.73 8.87 16.59
C ARG A 78 -8.46 10.04 17.23
N ILE A 79 -9.79 9.98 17.31
CA ILE A 79 -10.58 11.01 17.99
C ILE A 79 -10.13 11.13 19.45
N ARG A 80 -9.95 9.99 20.12
CA ARG A 80 -9.45 9.94 21.49
C ARG A 80 -8.08 10.61 21.62
N ARG A 81 -7.12 10.28 20.74
CA ARG A 81 -5.77 10.89 20.74
C ARG A 81 -5.82 12.39 20.45
N THR A 82 -6.63 12.84 19.51
CA THR A 82 -6.80 14.27 19.21
C THR A 82 -7.40 15.01 20.39
N LEU A 83 -8.49 14.51 20.98
CA LEU A 83 -9.10 15.13 22.17
C LEU A 83 -8.12 15.18 23.35
N LEU A 84 -7.35 14.11 23.57
CA LEU A 84 -6.28 14.08 24.58
C LEU A 84 -5.18 15.12 24.30
N SER A 85 -4.74 15.25 23.05
CA SER A 85 -3.72 16.22 22.65
C SER A 85 -4.20 17.66 22.83
N VAL A 86 -5.46 17.93 22.44
CA VAL A 86 -6.10 19.23 22.59
C VAL A 86 -6.23 19.60 24.06
N LEU A 87 -6.69 18.68 24.92
CA LEU A 87 -6.82 18.92 26.35
C LEU A 87 -5.46 19.14 27.04
N LYS A 88 -4.42 18.38 26.65
CA LYS A 88 -3.05 18.62 27.13
C LYS A 88 -2.51 19.98 26.68
N THR A 89 -2.80 20.37 25.44
CA THR A 89 -2.38 21.66 24.89
C THR A 89 -3.05 22.81 25.64
N TYR A 90 -4.32 22.64 25.99
CA TYR A 90 -5.07 23.61 26.78
C TYR A 90 -4.48 23.80 28.18
N GLU A 91 -4.27 22.71 28.92
CA GLU A 91 -3.72 22.77 30.29
C GLU A 91 -2.30 23.36 30.34
N HIS A 92 -1.42 22.99 29.39
CA HIS A 92 -0.02 23.44 29.40
C HIS A 92 0.15 24.94 29.10
N LEU A 93 -0.93 25.63 28.71
CA LEU A 93 -0.93 27.04 28.36
C LEU A 93 -1.84 27.88 29.28
N GLU A 94 -2.50 27.25 30.26
CA GLU A 94 -3.22 27.92 31.35
C GLU A 94 -2.33 28.22 32.58
N GLU A 95 -1.05 27.85 32.56
CA GLU A 95 -0.08 28.20 33.62
C GLU A 95 0.34 29.68 33.60
N ASP A 96 -0.09 30.46 32.60
CA ASP A 96 -0.01 31.93 32.58
C ASP A 96 -1.37 32.52 33.00
N ASP A 97 -1.42 33.25 34.13
CA ASP A 97 -2.60 33.83 34.84
C ASP A 97 -3.57 34.73 34.02
N SER A 98 -3.54 34.71 32.69
CA SER A 98 -4.52 35.39 31.84
C SER A 98 -5.77 34.54 31.66
N LYS A 99 -6.93 35.04 32.12
CA LYS A 99 -8.27 34.43 31.92
C LYS A 99 -8.71 34.28 30.46
N GLU A 100 -7.87 34.63 29.50
CA GLU A 100 -8.12 34.53 28.06
C GLU A 100 -7.09 33.61 27.41
N ILE A 101 -7.58 32.62 26.67
CA ILE A 101 -6.74 31.73 25.88
C ILE A 101 -5.94 32.56 24.86
N SER A 102 -4.61 32.49 24.96
CA SER A 102 -3.68 33.12 24.04
C SER A 102 -3.98 32.74 22.58
N GLU A 103 -3.84 33.71 21.66
CA GLU A 103 -4.06 33.52 20.23
C GLU A 103 -3.18 32.39 19.63
N LYS A 104 -2.00 32.16 20.24
CA LYS A 104 -1.11 31.04 19.88
C LYS A 104 -1.73 29.68 20.23
N THR A 105 -2.35 29.56 21.41
CA THR A 105 -3.03 28.35 21.88
C THR A 105 -4.21 28.01 20.99
N LYS A 106 -5.01 29.02 20.60
CA LYS A 106 -6.13 28.83 19.66
C LYS A 106 -5.63 28.27 18.34
N LYS A 107 -4.60 28.87 17.73
CA LYS A 107 -4.00 28.39 16.46
C LYS A 107 -3.45 26.97 16.55
N MET A 108 -2.90 26.57 17.70
CA MET A 108 -2.37 25.22 17.88
C MET A 108 -3.49 24.17 18.01
N ILE A 109 -4.56 24.50 18.72
CA ILE A 109 -5.76 23.65 18.81
C ILE A 109 -6.45 23.56 17.44
N ASP A 110 -6.59 24.68 16.73
CA ASP A 110 -7.14 24.74 15.37
C ASP A 110 -6.36 23.80 14.43
N LEU A 111 -5.01 23.84 14.49
CA LEU A 111 -4.16 23.04 13.63
C LEU A 111 -4.23 21.54 13.94
N GLN A 112 -4.26 21.15 15.23
CA GLN A 112 -4.46 19.76 15.65
C GLN A 112 -5.81 19.23 15.17
N PHE A 113 -6.84 20.08 15.21
CA PHE A 113 -8.17 19.71 14.79
C PHE A 113 -8.30 19.64 13.26
N GLU A 114 -7.74 20.60 12.52
CA GLU A 114 -7.71 20.59 11.06
C GLU A 114 -6.94 19.38 10.50
N GLN A 115 -5.87 18.95 11.18
CA GLN A 115 -5.18 17.71 10.84
C GLN A 115 -6.13 16.51 10.91
N LEU A 116 -6.91 16.37 11.99
CA LEU A 116 -7.91 15.30 12.11
C LEU A 116 -8.93 15.34 10.95
N MET A 117 -9.35 16.54 10.56
CA MET A 117 -10.38 16.71 9.52
C MET A 117 -9.87 16.51 8.09
N LYS A 118 -8.62 16.88 7.78
CA LYS A 118 -8.00 16.62 6.46
C LYS A 118 -7.96 15.13 6.14
N TYR A 119 -7.67 14.29 7.14
CA TYR A 119 -7.71 12.83 7.00
C TYR A 119 -9.12 12.26 6.74
N ASN A 120 -10.18 13.02 7.05
CA ASN A 120 -11.56 12.58 6.83
C ASN A 120 -12.10 13.03 5.46
N THR A 121 -11.72 14.21 4.96
CA THR A 121 -12.12 14.66 3.61
C THR A 121 -11.57 13.74 2.51
N ASP A 122 -10.35 13.22 2.68
CA ASP A 122 -9.75 12.26 1.74
C ASP A 122 -10.52 10.91 1.68
N LYS A 123 -11.29 10.58 2.74
CA LYS A 123 -12.18 9.40 2.80
C LYS A 123 -13.61 9.66 2.33
N GLU A 124 -14.08 10.90 2.38
CA GLU A 124 -15.44 11.27 1.94
C GLU A 124 -15.54 11.53 0.46
N ASP A 125 -14.49 12.11 -0.16
CA ASP A 125 -14.43 12.29 -1.61
C ASP A 125 -14.35 10.93 -2.33
N THR A 126 -13.85 9.89 -1.65
CA THR A 126 -13.90 8.49 -2.09
C THR A 126 -15.25 7.80 -1.80
N ALA A 127 -16.07 8.32 -0.89
CA ALA A 127 -17.38 7.74 -0.53
C ALA A 127 -18.57 8.40 -1.25
N LYS A 128 -18.50 9.70 -1.60
CA LYS A 128 -19.57 10.42 -2.31
C LYS A 128 -19.68 10.11 -3.81
N ALA A 129 -18.64 9.54 -4.41
CA ALA A 129 -18.72 9.00 -5.77
C ALA A 129 -19.55 7.71 -5.86
N GLY A 130 -20.03 7.17 -4.73
CA GLY A 130 -20.71 5.87 -4.65
C GLY A 130 -22.22 5.90 -4.34
N TYR A 131 -22.88 7.07 -4.29
CA TYR A 131 -24.34 7.13 -4.09
C TYR A 131 -25.03 7.97 -5.17
N SER A 132 -25.32 7.29 -6.27
CA SER A 132 -26.47 7.56 -7.13
C SER A 132 -27.15 6.22 -7.35
N SER A 133 -28.22 5.95 -6.61
CA SER A 133 -29.16 4.89 -6.93
C SER A 133 -30.56 5.46 -6.87
N GLU A 134 -31.17 5.54 -8.05
CA GLU A 134 -32.60 5.27 -8.20
C GLU A 134 -32.93 3.98 -7.46
N ASP A 135 -33.91 4.02 -6.56
CA ASP A 135 -35.17 3.29 -6.71
C ASP A 135 -35.97 3.33 -5.40
N ALA A 136 -37.07 4.08 -5.42
CA ALA A 136 -38.19 3.88 -4.50
C ALA A 136 -39.47 3.85 -5.32
N LYS A 137 -40.12 2.69 -5.41
CA LYS A 137 -41.46 2.52 -5.97
C LYS A 137 -42.41 1.91 -4.94
N LYS A 138 -43.62 2.50 -4.93
CA LYS A 138 -44.90 2.15 -4.28
C LYS A 138 -45.02 2.63 -2.82
N GLU A 139 -46.05 3.38 -2.41
CA GLU A 139 -47.48 3.34 -2.75
C GLU A 139 -48.21 4.72 -2.73
N GLN A 140 -49.30 4.79 -3.52
CA GLN A 140 -50.56 5.55 -3.38
C GLN A 140 -50.58 7.11 -3.33
N GLY A 141 -51.43 7.69 -4.19
CA GLY A 141 -52.24 8.88 -3.87
C GLY A 141 -52.15 10.09 -4.80
N SER A 142 -53.09 10.17 -5.76
CA SER A 142 -53.80 11.37 -6.26
C SER A 142 -53.06 12.69 -6.65
N ASP A 143 -53.27 13.04 -7.92
CA ASP A 143 -53.70 14.34 -8.48
C ASP A 143 -52.74 15.54 -8.74
N ALA A 144 -53.01 16.15 -9.91
CA ALA A 144 -52.85 17.55 -10.32
C ALA A 144 -51.48 18.19 -10.69
N GLN A 145 -51.34 18.43 -12.01
CA GLN A 145 -51.02 19.70 -12.71
C GLN A 145 -49.70 20.50 -12.47
N LYS A 146 -49.03 20.72 -13.64
CA LYS A 146 -48.53 21.99 -14.23
C LYS A 146 -47.13 22.55 -13.89
N LYS A 147 -46.44 22.79 -15.02
CA LYS A 147 -45.69 23.98 -15.47
C LYS A 147 -44.20 24.09 -15.20
N SER A 148 -43.50 24.14 -16.34
CA SER A 148 -42.18 24.67 -16.63
C SER A 148 -41.93 26.10 -16.12
N SER A 149 -40.71 26.34 -15.64
CA SER A 149 -40.02 27.62 -15.87
C SER A 149 -38.50 27.41 -15.92
N VAL A 150 -37.92 27.97 -16.97
CA VAL A 150 -36.48 28.10 -17.22
C VAL A 150 -35.97 29.31 -16.42
N ALA A 151 -34.84 29.16 -15.73
CA ALA A 151 -34.03 30.30 -15.30
C ALA A 151 -32.54 29.93 -15.26
N SER A 152 -31.77 30.64 -16.07
CA SER A 152 -30.33 30.57 -16.25
C SER A 152 -29.56 31.32 -15.18
N THR A 153 -28.48 30.74 -14.62
CA THR A 153 -27.40 31.54 -14.01
C THR A 153 -26.03 30.88 -14.18
N LYS A 154 -25.09 31.70 -14.69
CA LYS A 154 -23.70 31.41 -15.07
C LYS A 154 -22.84 30.86 -13.91
N SER A 155 -22.03 29.83 -14.19
CA SER A 155 -20.95 29.36 -13.32
C SER A 155 -19.58 29.94 -13.72
N LYS A 156 -18.79 30.35 -12.72
CA LYS A 156 -17.39 30.77 -12.84
C LYS A 156 -16.47 29.56 -12.69
N THR A 157 -15.51 29.41 -13.59
CA THR A 157 -14.43 28.40 -13.54
C THR A 157 -13.32 28.77 -12.55
N PRO A 158 -12.82 27.83 -11.70
CA PRO A 158 -11.52 27.95 -11.06
C PRO A 158 -10.42 27.29 -11.91
N LYS A 159 -9.27 27.97 -12.03
CA LYS A 159 -8.06 27.47 -12.70
C LYS A 159 -7.39 26.37 -11.86
N THR A 160 -7.15 25.19 -12.43
CA THR A 160 -6.34 24.11 -11.84
C THR A 160 -4.95 24.07 -12.49
N GLY A 161 -3.90 24.09 -11.67
CA GLY A 161 -2.54 23.82 -12.10
C GLY A 161 -2.32 22.30 -12.26
N LYS A 162 -1.78 21.88 -13.40
CA LYS A 162 -1.48 20.48 -13.73
C LYS A 162 -0.39 19.93 -12.79
N LYS A 163 -0.66 18.84 -12.06
CA LYS A 163 0.38 18.00 -11.42
C LYS A 163 0.94 17.04 -12.48
N LYS A 164 2.27 17.03 -12.63
CA LYS A 164 2.99 16.13 -13.55
C LYS A 164 3.09 14.72 -12.96
N MET A 165 2.90 13.70 -13.80
CA MET A 165 3.12 12.28 -13.45
C MET A 165 4.56 11.89 -13.69
N ARG A 166 5.05 10.88 -12.95
CA ARG A 166 6.44 10.39 -13.02
C ARG A 166 6.45 8.89 -13.31
N ARG A 167 7.38 8.44 -14.16
CA ARG A 167 7.64 7.03 -14.46
C ARG A 167 9.08 6.67 -14.10
N TRP A 168 9.30 5.41 -13.77
CA TRP A 168 10.63 4.87 -13.51
C TRP A 168 11.20 4.25 -14.78
N ASN A 169 12.30 4.79 -15.31
CA ASN A 169 12.98 4.27 -16.49
C ASN A 169 14.47 4.07 -16.18
N ASN A 170 15.01 2.86 -16.38
CA ASN A 170 16.45 2.52 -16.29
C ASN A 170 17.24 3.18 -15.13
N GLY A 171 16.68 3.20 -13.93
CA GLY A 171 17.37 3.69 -12.73
C GLY A 171 17.14 5.16 -12.40
N GLU A 172 16.38 5.89 -13.23
CA GLU A 172 16.03 7.30 -13.00
C GLU A 172 14.51 7.55 -13.09
N ILE A 173 14.07 8.61 -12.42
CA ILE A 173 12.68 9.06 -12.41
C ILE A 173 12.52 10.10 -13.52
N VAL A 174 11.67 9.82 -14.51
CA VAL A 174 11.40 10.71 -15.63
C VAL A 174 9.98 11.28 -15.52
N ASP A 175 9.82 12.58 -15.75
CA ASP A 175 8.50 13.23 -15.80
C ASP A 175 7.81 12.88 -17.14
N ASP A 176 6.60 12.31 -17.08
CA ASP A 176 5.78 11.99 -18.25
C ASP A 176 4.79 13.14 -18.51
N ASN A 177 4.85 13.76 -19.68
CA ASN A 177 3.99 14.89 -20.08
C ASN A 177 2.70 14.43 -20.78
N ALA A 178 2.20 13.21 -20.50
CA ALA A 178 0.89 12.77 -20.98
C ALA A 178 -0.23 13.59 -20.32
N ASP A 179 -1.11 14.16 -21.14
CA ASP A 179 -2.19 15.04 -20.66
C ASP A 179 -3.28 14.21 -19.98
N ALA A 180 -3.66 14.56 -18.75
CA ALA A 180 -4.63 13.79 -17.96
C ALA A 180 -6.02 13.65 -18.63
N SER A 181 -6.29 14.47 -19.66
CA SER A 181 -7.49 14.41 -20.50
C SER A 181 -7.50 13.25 -21.50
N GLU A 182 -6.36 12.63 -21.81
CA GLU A 182 -6.28 11.44 -22.69
C GLU A 182 -6.72 10.14 -22.00
N LEU A 183 -6.95 10.18 -20.69
CA LEU A 183 -7.33 9.02 -19.88
C LEU A 183 -8.81 9.06 -19.43
N ASP A 184 -9.59 10.05 -19.89
CA ASP A 184 -11.02 10.17 -19.61
C ASP A 184 -11.85 9.38 -20.65
N PHE A 185 -12.07 8.10 -20.37
CA PHE A 185 -12.89 7.21 -21.22
C PHE A 185 -14.41 7.32 -20.94
N SER A 186 -14.85 8.32 -20.17
CA SER A 186 -16.27 8.46 -19.80
C SER A 186 -17.18 8.99 -20.92
N LYS A 187 -16.62 9.39 -22.07
CA LYS A 187 -17.36 10.01 -23.18
C LYS A 187 -17.50 9.15 -24.46
N ASP A 188 -16.89 7.96 -24.50
CA ASP A 188 -16.94 7.08 -25.68
C ASP A 188 -18.10 6.05 -25.61
N GLU A 189 -19.32 6.48 -25.25
CA GLU A 189 -20.52 5.64 -25.39
C GLU A 189 -21.12 5.65 -26.81
N GLU A 190 -20.84 6.66 -27.64
CA GLU A 190 -21.40 6.74 -29.00
C GLU A 190 -20.58 6.01 -30.09
N LEU A 191 -19.39 5.50 -29.78
CA LEU A 191 -18.53 4.80 -30.76
C LEU A 191 -18.61 3.26 -30.70
N ARG A 192 -19.41 2.68 -29.78
CA ARG A 192 -19.60 1.23 -29.68
C ARG A 192 -20.58 0.64 -30.71
N ALA A 193 -21.21 1.47 -31.54
CA ALA A 193 -22.20 1.04 -32.53
C ALA A 193 -21.64 0.73 -33.93
N ASN A 194 -20.37 1.04 -34.22
CA ASN A 194 -19.73 0.66 -35.49
C ASN A 194 -18.33 0.11 -35.22
N GLY A 195 -18.13 -1.17 -35.55
CA GLY A 195 -16.88 -1.92 -35.34
C GLY A 195 -15.70 -1.40 -36.16
N GLY A 196 -15.12 -0.27 -35.77
CA GLY A 196 -13.86 0.24 -36.28
C GLY A 196 -12.70 -0.13 -35.36
N ASN A 197 -11.79 -0.97 -35.86
CA ASN A 197 -10.53 -1.33 -35.22
C ASN A 197 -9.69 -0.05 -34.99
N ARG A 198 -9.25 0.22 -33.75
CA ARG A 198 -8.13 1.14 -33.53
C ARG A 198 -6.87 0.28 -33.55
N ASP A 199 -6.15 0.31 -34.66
CA ASP A 199 -4.82 -0.28 -34.75
C ASP A 199 -3.90 0.49 -33.79
N ILE A 200 -3.48 -0.17 -32.72
CA ILE A 200 -2.47 0.33 -31.80
C ILE A 200 -1.13 0.03 -32.47
N ASP A 201 -0.48 1.07 -32.98
CA ASP A 201 0.86 0.95 -33.58
C ASP A 201 1.86 0.62 -32.47
N PHE A 202 2.47 -0.57 -32.55
CA PHE A 202 3.43 -1.07 -31.57
C PHE A 202 4.75 -1.33 -32.30
N ASP A 203 5.83 -0.77 -31.79
CA ASP A 203 7.17 -0.99 -32.31
C ASP A 203 7.56 -2.47 -32.13
N GLN A 204 7.54 -3.22 -33.24
CA GLN A 204 7.85 -4.64 -33.30
C GLN A 204 9.33 -4.95 -33.04
N ASN A 205 10.22 -3.93 -33.05
CA ASN A 205 11.64 -4.12 -32.82
C ASN A 205 12.04 -4.04 -31.33
N ALA A 206 11.09 -3.82 -30.41
CA ALA A 206 11.37 -3.80 -28.98
C ALA A 206 11.61 -5.21 -28.37
N PHE A 207 11.43 -6.29 -29.14
CA PHE A 207 11.60 -7.66 -28.64
C PHE A 207 12.08 -8.62 -29.75
N GLU A 208 13.38 -8.87 -29.80
CA GLU A 208 13.91 -10.04 -30.53
C GLU A 208 13.59 -11.32 -29.76
N ARG A 209 13.13 -12.34 -30.49
CA ARG A 209 12.93 -13.70 -29.99
C ARG A 209 14.17 -14.52 -30.32
N GLU A 210 14.96 -14.88 -29.32
CA GLU A 210 15.88 -16.02 -29.44
C GLU A 210 15.80 -16.95 -28.23
N ASN A 211 16.02 -18.23 -28.53
CA ASN A 211 15.79 -19.37 -27.65
C ASN A 211 16.68 -19.36 -26.41
N ASP A 212 16.08 -19.76 -25.29
CA ASP A 212 16.65 -20.02 -23.97
C ASP A 212 17.25 -18.82 -23.21
N LEU A 213 16.66 -18.60 -22.03
CA LEU A 213 17.10 -17.72 -20.96
C LEU A 213 17.09 -16.22 -21.30
N VAL A 214 16.07 -15.51 -20.78
CA VAL A 214 16.12 -14.05 -20.61
C VAL A 214 17.13 -13.74 -19.51
N LEU A 215 18.42 -13.82 -19.85
CA LEU A 215 19.49 -13.10 -19.19
C LEU A 215 19.49 -11.70 -19.77
N VAL A 216 19.19 -10.75 -18.89
CA VAL A 216 19.07 -9.33 -19.17
C VAL A 216 20.32 -8.83 -19.89
N GLU A 217 20.09 -8.15 -21.00
CA GLU A 217 21.04 -7.43 -21.84
C GLU A 217 21.73 -6.23 -21.13
N GLU A 218 21.60 -6.13 -19.80
CA GLU A 218 22.24 -5.14 -18.94
C GLU A 218 23.64 -5.56 -18.46
N LEU A 219 24.10 -6.78 -18.79
CA LEU A 219 25.46 -7.24 -18.43
C LEU A 219 26.55 -6.83 -19.44
N LYS A 220 26.19 -6.39 -20.66
CA LYS A 220 27.16 -5.85 -21.64
C LYS A 220 27.49 -4.37 -21.38
N ASN A 221 26.50 -3.57 -20.97
CA ASN A 221 26.73 -2.15 -20.70
C ASN A 221 27.41 -1.87 -19.34
N ALA A 222 27.61 -2.88 -18.51
CA ALA A 222 28.34 -2.76 -17.24
C ALA A 222 29.82 -3.17 -17.35
N LEU A 223 30.30 -3.51 -18.56
CA LEU A 223 31.67 -3.94 -18.83
C LEU A 223 32.42 -3.03 -19.82
N ASP A 224 31.75 -2.03 -20.40
CA ASP A 224 32.34 -1.06 -21.35
C ASP A 224 32.54 0.36 -20.77
N ASP A 225 32.21 0.60 -19.48
CA ASP A 225 32.36 1.91 -18.83
C ASP A 225 33.62 2.04 -17.95
N GLU A 226 34.61 1.15 -18.11
CA GLU A 226 35.98 1.38 -17.61
C GLU A 226 36.83 1.94 -18.75
N ASP A 227 36.80 3.28 -18.89
CA ASP A 227 37.88 4.16 -19.34
C ASP A 227 37.30 5.38 -20.10
N GLU A 228 37.11 6.51 -19.42
CA GLU A 228 37.33 7.84 -20.00
C GLU A 228 37.26 8.93 -18.90
N ASP A 229 38.45 9.34 -18.43
CA ASP A 229 38.66 10.61 -17.72
C ASP A 229 38.62 11.78 -18.71
N SER A 230 37.88 12.86 -18.42
CA SER A 230 38.42 14.24 -18.37
C SER A 230 37.35 15.33 -18.14
N GLU A 231 37.69 16.22 -17.20
CA GLU A 231 37.45 17.66 -17.09
C GLU A 231 36.11 18.27 -17.58
N ASP A 232 35.35 18.89 -16.66
CA ASP A 232 35.11 20.34 -16.77
C ASP A 232 34.48 20.97 -15.51
N GLU A 233 34.95 22.19 -15.21
CA GLU A 233 34.57 23.03 -14.08
C GLU A 233 33.33 23.92 -14.36
N SER A 234 32.57 24.14 -13.28
CA SER A 234 31.96 25.40 -12.84
C SER A 234 30.45 25.71 -13.06
N ASN A 235 29.82 25.91 -11.88
CA ASN A 235 28.78 26.87 -11.48
C ASN A 235 27.36 26.82 -12.09
N SER A 236 26.38 26.44 -11.25
CA SER A 236 25.37 27.39 -10.75
C SER A 236 24.55 26.86 -9.56
N ASN A 237 24.04 27.81 -8.77
CA ASN A 237 23.40 27.73 -7.46
C ASN A 237 22.22 26.74 -7.29
N GLY A 238 22.24 25.99 -6.18
CA GLY A 238 21.02 25.46 -5.55
C GLY A 238 21.26 24.41 -4.46
N GLY A 239 21.11 24.79 -3.18
CA GLY A 239 20.84 23.82 -2.10
C GLY A 239 21.83 23.81 -0.92
N THR A 240 21.61 24.69 0.05
CA THR A 240 22.37 24.88 1.31
C THR A 240 22.27 23.69 2.32
N PHE A 241 21.92 22.47 1.91
CA PHE A 241 21.83 21.31 2.82
C PHE A 241 22.89 20.22 2.60
N ARG A 242 23.70 20.30 1.54
CA ARG A 242 24.73 19.29 1.21
C ARG A 242 26.15 19.60 1.69
N ARG A 243 26.41 20.80 2.24
CA ARG A 243 27.78 21.28 2.51
C ARG A 243 28.35 20.94 3.89
N GLY A 244 27.51 20.51 4.85
CA GLY A 244 27.95 20.24 6.24
C GLY A 244 28.45 18.81 6.51
N PHE A 245 27.95 17.82 5.78
CA PHE A 245 28.29 16.40 6.03
C PHE A 245 29.52 15.93 5.23
N PHE A 246 29.66 16.35 3.97
CA PHE A 246 30.77 15.90 3.11
C PHE A 246 32.14 16.48 3.53
N ASN A 247 32.20 17.72 4.02
CA ASN A 247 33.46 18.31 4.49
C ASN A 247 34.03 17.64 5.76
N LYS A 248 33.24 16.84 6.47
CA LYS A 248 33.71 16.06 7.63
C LYS A 248 34.08 14.63 7.26
N VAL A 249 33.65 14.13 6.10
CA VAL A 249 34.06 12.83 5.55
C VAL A 249 35.34 12.98 4.73
N MET A 250 35.56 14.15 4.08
CA MET A 250 36.78 14.46 3.33
C MET A 250 38.07 14.43 4.19
N SER A 251 37.97 14.67 5.51
CA SER A 251 39.14 14.60 6.41
C SER A 251 39.47 13.18 6.90
N TYR A 252 38.71 12.16 6.48
CA TYR A 252 38.82 10.78 6.97
C TYR A 252 39.03 9.74 5.86
N PHE A 253 39.24 10.15 4.60
CA PHE A 253 39.47 9.21 3.48
C PHE A 253 40.79 8.42 3.53
N GLY A 254 41.54 8.49 4.63
CA GLY A 254 42.65 7.57 4.92
C GLY A 254 42.75 7.13 6.38
N GLY A 255 41.75 7.43 7.22
CA GLY A 255 41.80 7.23 8.66
C GLY A 255 40.96 6.05 9.13
N GLU A 256 41.58 5.16 9.91
CA GLU A 256 40.88 4.15 10.71
C GLU A 256 39.87 4.81 11.67
N VAL A 257 38.59 4.42 11.60
CA VAL A 257 37.49 4.96 12.44
C VAL A 257 37.08 3.94 13.48
N ASP A 258 36.69 4.42 14.67
CA ASP A 258 36.14 3.57 15.73
C ASP A 258 34.87 2.82 15.27
N LEU A 259 34.90 1.50 15.44
CA LEU A 259 33.86 0.58 14.96
C LEU A 259 32.49 0.87 15.59
N ASN A 260 32.44 1.29 16.85
CA ASN A 260 31.18 1.57 17.54
C ASN A 260 30.54 2.86 17.02
N THR A 261 31.36 3.88 16.78
CA THR A 261 30.93 5.15 16.20
C THR A 261 30.37 4.93 14.80
N LEU A 262 31.06 4.12 13.98
CA LEU A 262 30.63 3.80 12.62
C LEU A 262 29.34 2.97 12.61
N SER A 263 29.25 1.96 13.47
CA SER A 263 28.05 1.14 13.64
C SER A 263 26.84 1.99 14.01
N LYS A 264 26.99 2.97 14.90
CA LYS A 264 25.90 3.90 15.25
C LYS A 264 25.46 4.75 14.06
N GLN A 265 26.38 5.25 13.24
CA GLN A 265 26.04 6.04 12.05
C GLN A 265 25.26 5.21 11.03
N PHE A 266 25.71 3.99 10.76
CA PHE A 266 24.99 3.09 9.86
C PHE A 266 23.67 2.62 10.47
N HIS A 267 23.56 2.49 11.80
CA HIS A 267 22.30 2.17 12.46
C HIS A 267 21.22 3.20 12.14
N ASP A 268 21.56 4.48 12.30
CA ASP A 268 20.68 5.61 11.99
C ASP A 268 20.35 5.66 10.48
N GLN A 269 21.34 5.44 9.61
CA GLN A 269 21.12 5.40 8.15
C GLN A 269 20.18 4.26 7.74
N LEU A 270 20.34 3.06 8.28
CA LEU A 270 19.46 1.94 7.96
C LEU A 270 18.01 2.22 8.42
N ILE A 271 17.85 2.91 9.56
CA ILE A 271 16.53 3.34 10.05
C ILE A 271 15.86 4.33 9.09
N THR A 272 16.59 5.32 8.57
CA THR A 272 16.01 6.28 7.60
C THR A 272 15.57 5.59 6.31
N LYS A 273 16.22 4.48 5.94
CA LYS A 273 15.83 3.63 4.81
C LYS A 273 14.69 2.64 5.13
N ASN A 274 13.99 2.83 6.25
CA ASN A 274 12.87 2.00 6.70
C ASN A 274 13.24 0.58 7.16
N ILE A 275 14.47 0.38 7.65
CA ILE A 275 14.86 -0.84 8.39
C ILE A 275 14.52 -0.63 9.87
N SER A 276 13.86 -1.61 10.48
CA SER A 276 13.50 -1.53 11.89
C SER A 276 14.73 -1.48 12.79
N ALA A 277 14.67 -0.75 13.90
CA ALA A 277 15.81 -0.57 14.80
C ALA A 277 16.40 -1.89 15.31
N GLY A 278 15.55 -2.90 15.58
CA GLY A 278 15.98 -4.24 15.99
C GLY A 278 16.69 -5.02 14.88
N THR A 279 16.18 -4.92 13.64
CA THR A 279 16.79 -5.57 12.46
C THR A 279 18.13 -4.92 12.13
N SER A 280 18.18 -3.58 12.11
CA SER A 280 19.41 -2.80 11.92
C SER A 280 20.47 -3.17 12.95
N LYS A 281 20.11 -3.22 14.24
CA LYS A 281 21.02 -3.66 15.30
C LYS A 281 21.52 -5.09 15.06
N THR A 282 20.63 -6.02 14.71
CA THR A 282 21.01 -7.41 14.45
C THR A 282 22.01 -7.54 13.30
N ILE A 283 21.82 -6.77 12.22
CA ILE A 283 22.75 -6.74 11.07
C ILE A 283 24.12 -6.21 11.52
N LEU A 284 24.13 -5.11 12.26
CA LEU A 284 25.37 -4.47 12.72
C LEU A 284 26.12 -5.31 13.75
N ASP A 285 25.42 -5.97 14.67
CA ASP A 285 26.02 -6.88 15.64
C ASP A 285 26.72 -8.06 14.93
N ARG A 286 26.13 -8.59 13.84
CA ARG A 286 26.76 -9.62 13.00
C ARG A 286 28.02 -9.09 12.33
N ILE A 287 27.98 -7.89 11.77
CA ILE A 287 29.16 -7.27 11.13
C ILE A 287 30.26 -6.99 12.15
N GLN A 288 29.93 -6.44 13.32
CA GLN A 288 30.89 -6.20 14.39
C GLN A 288 31.59 -7.49 14.84
N SER A 289 30.84 -8.60 14.92
CA SER A 289 31.41 -9.90 15.26
C SER A 289 32.44 -10.41 14.24
N GLN A 290 32.30 -10.06 12.95
CA GLN A 290 33.25 -10.45 11.89
C GLN A 290 34.61 -9.74 12.03
N PHE A 291 34.64 -8.52 12.58
CA PHE A 291 35.87 -7.77 12.82
C PHE A 291 36.57 -8.15 14.15
N GLY A 292 35.97 -9.01 14.97
CA GLY A 292 36.57 -9.56 16.18
C GLY A 292 36.92 -8.50 17.23
N LYS A 293 38.19 -8.46 17.68
CA LYS A 293 38.67 -7.50 18.70
C LYS A 293 39.18 -6.18 18.11
N LYS A 294 39.10 -5.98 16.78
CA LYS A 294 39.56 -4.73 16.15
C LYS A 294 38.67 -3.58 16.62
N LYS A 295 39.29 -2.54 17.16
CA LYS A 295 38.57 -1.33 17.62
C LYS A 295 38.35 -0.35 16.48
N THR A 296 39.18 -0.41 15.45
CA THR A 296 39.18 0.50 14.31
C THR A 296 39.10 -0.26 12.99
N VAL A 297 38.33 0.28 12.05
CA VAL A 297 38.11 -0.28 10.71
C VAL A 297 38.01 0.87 9.71
N SER A 298 38.43 0.65 8.45
CA SER A 298 38.21 1.60 7.37
C SER A 298 36.73 1.66 6.97
N LEU A 299 36.27 2.82 6.51
CA LEU A 299 34.90 2.99 6.05
C LEU A 299 34.55 2.02 4.91
N GLU A 300 35.47 1.81 3.97
CA GLU A 300 35.30 0.92 2.83
C GLU A 300 35.15 -0.54 3.26
N ALA A 301 35.98 -1.01 4.20
CA ALA A 301 35.87 -2.38 4.71
C ALA A 301 34.53 -2.60 5.44
N PHE A 302 34.06 -1.60 6.19
CA PHE A 302 32.76 -1.69 6.86
C PHE A 302 31.60 -1.69 5.85
N LYS A 303 31.63 -0.80 4.84
CA LYS A 303 30.62 -0.77 3.77
C LYS A 303 30.57 -2.09 3.00
N SER A 304 31.72 -2.65 2.66
CA SER A 304 31.83 -3.94 1.99
C SER A 304 31.24 -5.07 2.85
N ALA A 305 31.56 -5.12 4.16
CA ALA A 305 30.98 -6.10 5.07
C ALA A 305 29.44 -5.96 5.19
N LEU A 306 28.93 -4.73 5.24
CA LEU A 306 27.50 -4.46 5.26
C LEU A 306 26.82 -4.88 3.95
N GLN A 307 27.44 -4.59 2.80
CA GLN A 307 26.96 -5.03 1.49
C GLN A 307 26.83 -6.55 1.44
N VAL A 308 27.87 -7.28 1.86
CA VAL A 308 27.87 -8.76 1.90
C VAL A 308 26.76 -9.30 2.81
N GLU A 309 26.57 -8.74 4.01
CA GLU A 309 25.53 -9.20 4.93
C GLU A 309 24.12 -8.92 4.39
N LEU A 310 23.87 -7.74 3.80
CA LEU A 310 22.59 -7.40 3.18
C LEU A 310 22.30 -8.28 1.95
N THR A 311 23.30 -8.52 1.10
CA THR A 311 23.20 -9.44 -0.04
C THR A 311 22.85 -10.84 0.43
N LYS A 312 23.51 -11.32 1.49
CA LYS A 312 23.23 -12.64 2.07
C LYS A 312 21.79 -12.76 2.59
N ILE A 313 21.26 -11.71 3.21
CA ILE A 313 19.87 -11.69 3.70
C ILE A 313 18.87 -11.78 2.54
N LEU A 314 19.09 -11.02 1.47
CA LEU A 314 18.15 -10.98 0.32
C LEU A 314 18.33 -12.13 -0.66
N SER A 315 19.45 -12.85 -0.60
CA SER A 315 19.69 -14.00 -1.47
C SER A 315 18.83 -15.19 -1.03
N PRO A 316 18.00 -15.75 -1.93
CA PRO A 316 17.12 -16.86 -1.58
C PRO A 316 17.93 -18.13 -1.30
N ASN A 317 17.58 -18.83 -0.22
CA ASN A 317 18.15 -20.16 0.10
C ASN A 317 17.42 -21.31 -0.61
N VAL A 318 16.46 -21.01 -1.48
CA VAL A 318 15.61 -21.96 -2.19
C VAL A 318 15.55 -21.58 -3.67
N SER A 319 15.26 -22.56 -4.54
CA SER A 319 15.06 -22.29 -5.97
C SER A 319 13.92 -21.30 -6.16
N THR A 320 14.15 -20.28 -6.98
CA THR A 320 13.15 -19.29 -7.42
C THR A 320 12.69 -19.50 -8.86
N ASP A 321 13.11 -20.60 -9.50
CA ASP A 321 12.76 -20.91 -10.88
C ASP A 321 11.36 -21.53 -11.00
N LEU A 322 10.36 -20.65 -10.97
CA LEU A 322 8.97 -21.07 -11.17
C LEU A 322 8.72 -21.70 -12.54
N LEU A 323 9.41 -21.27 -13.61
CA LEU A 323 9.13 -21.76 -14.96
C LEU A 323 9.52 -23.24 -15.09
N PHE A 324 10.68 -23.60 -14.55
CA PHE A 324 11.11 -25.00 -14.51
C PHE A 324 10.14 -25.87 -13.70
N GLU A 325 9.73 -25.42 -12.51
CA GLU A 325 8.78 -26.16 -11.68
C GLU A 325 7.41 -26.33 -12.36
N ILE A 326 6.89 -25.28 -13.01
CA ILE A 326 5.63 -25.31 -13.76
C ILE A 326 5.73 -26.29 -14.93
N LYS A 327 6.82 -26.25 -15.69
CA LYS A 327 7.05 -27.14 -16.84
C LYS A 327 7.10 -28.60 -16.41
N SER A 328 7.89 -28.91 -15.38
CA SER A 328 8.02 -30.26 -14.83
C SER A 328 6.69 -30.84 -14.33
N LYS A 329 5.81 -29.99 -13.79
CA LYS A 329 4.48 -30.42 -13.34
C LYS A 329 3.49 -30.55 -14.50
N SER A 330 3.54 -29.64 -15.47
CA SER A 330 2.72 -29.67 -16.69
C SER A 330 3.01 -30.92 -17.54
N GLU A 331 4.27 -31.38 -17.61
CA GLU A 331 4.66 -32.62 -18.29
C GLU A 331 4.00 -33.88 -17.68
N LYS A 332 3.58 -33.80 -16.42
CA LYS A 332 2.83 -34.87 -15.73
C LYS A 332 1.32 -34.74 -15.91
N GLY A 333 0.87 -33.85 -16.79
CA GLY A 333 -0.55 -33.57 -17.04
C GLY A 333 -1.25 -32.83 -15.90
N LYS A 334 -0.53 -32.21 -14.97
CA LYS A 334 -1.11 -31.54 -13.80
C LYS A 334 -0.84 -30.03 -13.82
N PRO A 335 -1.83 -29.19 -13.45
CA PRO A 335 -1.61 -27.77 -13.33
C PRO A 335 -0.74 -27.45 -12.11
N TYR A 336 0.08 -26.41 -12.24
CA TYR A 336 0.83 -25.80 -11.15
C TYR A 336 -0.03 -24.75 -10.43
N VAL A 337 -0.24 -24.90 -9.14
CA VAL A 337 -1.20 -24.14 -8.35
C VAL A 337 -0.47 -23.12 -7.49
N ILE A 338 -0.73 -21.84 -7.74
CA ILE A 338 -0.16 -20.73 -6.99
C ILE A 338 -1.29 -20.00 -6.27
N SER A 339 -1.19 -19.87 -4.95
CA SER A 339 -2.13 -19.07 -4.16
C SER A 339 -1.52 -17.73 -3.78
N VAL A 340 -2.26 -16.65 -4.05
CA VAL A 340 -1.87 -15.29 -3.68
C VAL A 340 -2.65 -14.86 -2.44
N VAL A 341 -1.93 -14.45 -1.39
CA VAL A 341 -2.48 -14.05 -0.09
C VAL A 341 -1.92 -12.70 0.37
N GLY A 342 -2.52 -12.12 1.42
CA GLY A 342 -2.07 -10.85 2.01
C GLY A 342 -3.23 -10.04 2.59
N VAL A 343 -2.93 -8.88 3.16
CA VAL A 343 -3.95 -8.00 3.75
C VAL A 343 -4.77 -7.26 2.68
N ASN A 344 -5.73 -6.44 3.10
CA ASN A 344 -6.51 -5.60 2.19
C ASN A 344 -5.67 -4.42 1.68
N GLY A 345 -5.86 -4.03 0.41
CA GLY A 345 -5.24 -2.81 -0.15
C GLY A 345 -3.78 -2.92 -0.61
N VAL A 346 -3.10 -4.06 -0.39
CA VAL A 346 -1.70 -4.27 -0.83
C VAL A 346 -1.55 -4.61 -2.31
N GLY A 347 -2.65 -4.69 -3.07
CA GLY A 347 -2.60 -4.95 -4.52
C GLY A 347 -2.50 -6.43 -4.92
N LYS A 348 -3.15 -7.35 -4.19
CA LYS A 348 -3.18 -8.80 -4.51
C LYS A 348 -3.67 -9.10 -5.93
N SER A 349 -4.92 -8.73 -6.24
CA SER A 349 -5.52 -8.99 -7.55
C SER A 349 -4.73 -8.35 -8.69
N THR A 350 -4.20 -7.14 -8.49
CA THR A 350 -3.36 -6.45 -9.48
C THR A 350 -2.05 -7.20 -9.72
N ASN A 351 -1.31 -7.57 -8.67
CA ASN A 351 -0.04 -8.31 -8.85
C ASN A 351 -0.27 -9.76 -9.33
N LEU A 352 -1.41 -10.37 -9.00
CA LEU A 352 -1.82 -11.65 -9.59
C LEU A 352 -2.03 -11.51 -11.11
N ALA A 353 -2.66 -10.42 -11.56
CA ALA A 353 -2.82 -10.15 -13.00
C ALA A 353 -1.47 -9.89 -13.69
N LYS A 354 -0.53 -9.20 -13.03
CA LYS A 354 0.85 -9.03 -13.53
C LYS A 354 1.59 -10.37 -13.62
N LEU A 355 1.45 -11.23 -12.62
CA LEU A 355 2.02 -12.57 -12.64
C LEU A 355 1.40 -13.41 -13.78
N ALA A 356 0.09 -13.32 -13.98
CA ALA A 356 -0.59 -13.95 -15.10
C ALA A 356 -0.06 -13.47 -16.45
N PHE A 357 0.14 -12.15 -16.60
CA PHE A 357 0.76 -11.57 -17.79
C PHE A 357 2.16 -12.13 -18.04
N TRP A 358 3.03 -12.14 -17.01
CA TRP A 358 4.37 -12.69 -17.10
C TRP A 358 4.36 -14.19 -17.50
N LEU A 359 3.44 -14.99 -16.97
CA LEU A 359 3.28 -16.40 -17.36
C LEU A 359 2.83 -16.56 -18.81
N LEU A 360 1.90 -15.72 -19.28
CA LEU A 360 1.44 -15.73 -20.68
C LEU A 360 2.57 -15.37 -21.65
N GLN A 361 3.43 -14.41 -21.30
CA GLN A 361 4.62 -14.09 -22.10
C GLN A 361 5.60 -15.26 -22.22
N ASN A 362 5.55 -16.21 -21.28
CA ASN A 362 6.30 -17.46 -21.32
C ASN A 362 5.50 -18.61 -21.96
N ASN A 363 4.47 -18.30 -22.75
CA ASN A 363 3.60 -19.25 -23.47
C ASN A 363 2.91 -20.29 -22.58
N LEU A 364 2.58 -19.93 -21.33
CA LEU A 364 1.87 -20.82 -20.40
C LEU A 364 0.37 -20.53 -20.39
N ASN A 365 -0.46 -21.58 -20.40
CA ASN A 365 -1.90 -21.48 -20.23
C ASN A 365 -2.25 -21.20 -18.76
N VAL A 366 -2.98 -20.11 -18.50
CA VAL A 366 -3.26 -19.63 -17.14
C VAL A 366 -4.77 -19.65 -16.85
N LEU A 367 -5.17 -20.29 -15.75
CA LEU A 367 -6.52 -20.17 -15.21
C LEU A 367 -6.48 -19.33 -13.93
N ILE A 368 -7.23 -18.23 -13.89
CA ILE A 368 -7.39 -17.43 -12.66
C ILE A 368 -8.62 -17.92 -11.90
N CYS A 369 -8.45 -18.32 -10.65
CA CYS A 369 -9.53 -18.72 -9.77
C CYS A 369 -9.91 -17.57 -8.83
N ALA A 370 -11.14 -17.06 -8.96
CA ALA A 370 -11.65 -15.96 -8.14
C ALA A 370 -12.16 -16.47 -6.79
N CYS A 371 -11.31 -16.41 -5.77
CA CYS A 371 -11.63 -16.80 -4.39
C CYS A 371 -11.75 -15.62 -3.41
N ASP A 372 -11.63 -14.37 -3.87
CA ASP A 372 -12.07 -13.19 -3.11
C ASP A 372 -13.60 -13.04 -3.21
N THR A 373 -14.31 -13.88 -2.47
CA THR A 373 -15.79 -13.93 -2.43
C THR A 373 -16.39 -13.10 -1.30
N PHE A 374 -15.59 -12.24 -0.66
CA PHE A 374 -16.05 -11.40 0.46
C PHE A 374 -16.19 -9.93 0.06
N ARG A 375 -15.26 -9.43 -0.76
CA ARG A 375 -15.26 -8.04 -1.21
C ARG A 375 -16.15 -7.89 -2.45
N SER A 376 -17.15 -7.01 -2.37
CA SER A 376 -17.99 -6.65 -3.53
C SER A 376 -17.12 -6.10 -4.66
N GLY A 377 -17.37 -6.54 -5.90
CA GLY A 377 -16.64 -6.10 -7.08
C GLY A 377 -15.29 -6.81 -7.30
N ALA A 378 -14.86 -7.70 -6.40
CA ALA A 378 -13.55 -8.36 -6.53
C ALA A 378 -13.52 -9.34 -7.71
N VAL A 379 -14.60 -10.08 -7.93
CA VAL A 379 -14.72 -10.99 -9.07
C VAL A 379 -14.78 -10.20 -10.37
N GLU A 380 -15.55 -9.12 -10.42
CA GLU A 380 -15.67 -8.23 -11.57
C GLU A 380 -14.33 -7.57 -11.92
N GLN A 381 -13.57 -7.15 -10.90
CA GLN A 381 -12.21 -6.64 -11.08
C GLN A 381 -11.31 -7.68 -11.76
N LEU A 382 -11.33 -8.94 -11.31
CA LEU A 382 -10.56 -10.01 -11.95
C LEU A 382 -11.03 -10.32 -13.37
N LYS A 383 -12.35 -10.28 -13.62
CA LYS A 383 -12.91 -10.45 -14.97
C LYS A 383 -12.37 -9.38 -15.93
N ILE A 384 -12.30 -8.13 -15.50
CA ILE A 384 -11.70 -7.05 -16.30
C ILE A 384 -10.24 -7.36 -16.62
N HIS A 385 -9.45 -7.79 -15.63
CA HIS A 385 -8.06 -8.18 -15.87
C HIS A 385 -7.94 -9.33 -16.87
N VAL A 386 -8.74 -10.39 -16.72
CA VAL A 386 -8.74 -11.56 -17.61
C VAL A 386 -9.15 -11.17 -19.02
N ASN A 387 -10.17 -10.32 -19.18
CA ASN A 387 -10.59 -9.82 -20.50
C ASN A 387 -9.50 -9.01 -21.19
N ASN A 388 -8.85 -8.10 -20.46
CA ASN A 388 -7.76 -7.29 -20.99
C ASN A 388 -6.56 -8.16 -21.38
N LEU A 389 -6.17 -9.11 -20.53
CA LEU A 389 -5.09 -10.05 -20.82
C LEU A 389 -5.42 -10.98 -21.98
N SER A 390 -6.68 -11.44 -22.09
CA SER A 390 -7.14 -12.25 -23.21
C SER A 390 -7.07 -11.47 -24.53
N ALA A 391 -7.46 -10.19 -24.53
CA ALA A 391 -7.34 -9.32 -25.69
C ALA A 391 -5.87 -9.11 -26.10
N LEU A 392 -5.00 -8.77 -25.14
CA LEU A 392 -3.56 -8.61 -25.39
C LEU A 392 -2.91 -9.88 -25.94
N ASN A 393 -3.29 -11.04 -25.40
CA ASN A 393 -2.72 -12.32 -25.80
C ASN A 393 -3.19 -12.76 -27.20
N LYS A 394 -4.43 -12.42 -27.60
CA LYS A 394 -4.94 -12.68 -28.97
C LYS A 394 -4.23 -11.85 -30.04
N SER A 395 -3.80 -10.64 -29.69
CA SER A 395 -3.04 -9.77 -30.59
C SER A 395 -1.57 -10.14 -30.72
N SER A 396 -1.08 -11.07 -29.88
CA SER A 396 0.28 -11.58 -29.93
C SER A 396 0.35 -12.89 -30.72
N ALA A 397 1.53 -13.24 -31.24
CA ALA A 397 1.79 -14.55 -31.82
C ALA A 397 1.87 -15.69 -30.77
N SER A 398 1.27 -15.50 -29.59
CA SER A 398 1.28 -16.45 -28.49
C SER A 398 0.19 -17.50 -28.67
N THR A 399 0.50 -18.76 -28.38
CA THR A 399 -0.45 -19.87 -28.39
C THR A 399 -1.09 -20.12 -27.02
N SER A 400 -0.73 -19.35 -25.99
CA SER A 400 -1.28 -19.52 -24.66
C SER A 400 -2.74 -19.10 -24.59
N LYS A 401 -3.47 -19.57 -23.58
CA LYS A 401 -4.82 -19.09 -23.25
C LYS A 401 -4.91 -18.64 -21.80
N ILE A 402 -5.80 -17.68 -21.56
CA ILE A 402 -6.18 -17.23 -20.21
C ILE A 402 -7.68 -17.27 -20.04
N ASN A 403 -8.15 -17.73 -18.87
CA ASN A 403 -9.55 -17.68 -18.50
C ASN A 403 -9.72 -17.48 -16.99
N ILE A 404 -10.96 -17.25 -16.55
CA ILE A 404 -11.35 -17.11 -15.16
C ILE A 404 -12.30 -18.24 -14.75
N PHE A 405 -12.09 -18.78 -13.56
CA PHE A 405 -12.98 -19.70 -12.89
C PHE A 405 -13.60 -19.02 -11.67
N GLU A 406 -14.93 -19.02 -11.61
CA GLU A 406 -15.68 -18.47 -10.49
C GLU A 406 -16.96 -19.27 -10.22
N LYS A 407 -17.45 -19.22 -8.99
CA LYS A 407 -18.75 -19.81 -8.58
C LYS A 407 -19.61 -18.80 -7.81
N GLY A 408 -19.42 -17.50 -8.06
CA GLY A 408 -20.08 -16.42 -7.31
C GLY A 408 -19.64 -16.31 -5.85
N TYR A 409 -20.40 -15.54 -5.06
CA TYR A 409 -20.07 -15.14 -3.70
C TYR A 409 -20.48 -16.19 -2.64
N GLY A 410 -19.69 -16.35 -1.57
CA GLY A 410 -19.93 -17.35 -0.53
C GLY A 410 -18.88 -17.38 0.58
N GLY A 411 -19.10 -18.21 1.61
CA GLY A 411 -18.23 -18.33 2.80
C GLY A 411 -17.00 -19.24 2.63
N GLY A 412 -16.33 -19.60 3.74
CA GLY A 412 -15.06 -20.34 3.71
C GLY A 412 -15.11 -21.71 3.01
N ASN A 413 -16.18 -22.50 3.19
CA ASN A 413 -16.34 -23.78 2.50
C ASN A 413 -16.52 -23.61 0.98
N HIS A 414 -17.15 -22.51 0.56
CA HIS A 414 -17.34 -22.16 -0.85
C HIS A 414 -16.02 -21.85 -1.54
N VAL A 415 -15.11 -21.14 -0.86
CA VAL A 415 -13.75 -20.84 -1.34
C VAL A 415 -12.97 -22.14 -1.60
N VAL A 416 -13.00 -23.07 -0.65
CA VAL A 416 -12.33 -24.38 -0.78
C VAL A 416 -12.91 -25.20 -1.95
N ALA A 417 -14.24 -25.27 -2.05
CA ALA A 417 -14.91 -25.99 -3.13
C ALA A 417 -14.62 -25.36 -4.50
N THR A 418 -14.60 -24.03 -4.59
CA THR A 418 -14.26 -23.28 -5.81
C THR A 418 -12.84 -23.57 -6.26
N ALA A 419 -11.87 -23.50 -5.35
CA ALA A 419 -10.47 -23.79 -5.66
C ALA A 419 -10.26 -25.23 -6.16
N ARG A 420 -10.88 -26.23 -5.52
CA ARG A 420 -10.80 -27.63 -5.97
C ARG A 420 -11.37 -27.83 -7.36
N SER A 421 -12.56 -27.26 -7.63
CA SER A 421 -13.16 -27.36 -8.96
C SER A 421 -12.37 -26.59 -10.02
N ALA A 422 -11.71 -25.49 -9.66
CA ALA A 422 -10.82 -24.78 -10.57
C ALA A 422 -9.60 -25.62 -10.96
N ILE A 423 -9.01 -26.34 -10.01
CA ILE A 423 -7.87 -27.24 -10.26
C ILE A 423 -8.29 -28.40 -11.16
N GLU A 424 -9.42 -29.04 -10.88
CA GLU A 424 -9.97 -30.12 -11.71
C GLU A 424 -10.31 -29.63 -13.12
N HIS A 425 -10.94 -28.46 -13.24
CA HIS A 425 -11.21 -27.83 -14.53
C HIS A 425 -9.91 -27.51 -15.28
N ALA A 426 -8.88 -27.02 -14.59
CA ALA A 426 -7.58 -26.74 -15.19
C ALA A 426 -6.89 -27.99 -15.75
N GLU A 427 -6.96 -29.11 -15.02
CA GLU A 427 -6.42 -30.42 -15.44
C GLU A 427 -7.16 -30.93 -16.69
N ASN A 428 -8.49 -30.87 -16.69
CA ASN A 428 -9.31 -31.34 -17.82
C ASN A 428 -9.16 -30.48 -19.08
N GLU A 429 -8.96 -29.18 -18.93
CA GLU A 429 -8.87 -28.23 -20.05
C GLU A 429 -7.43 -27.91 -20.48
N GLY A 430 -6.42 -28.55 -19.88
CA GLY A 430 -5.01 -28.38 -20.24
C GLY A 430 -4.43 -27.00 -19.92
N TYR A 431 -4.78 -26.42 -18.77
CA TYR A 431 -4.09 -25.24 -18.25
C TYR A 431 -2.80 -25.62 -17.51
N ASN A 432 -1.73 -24.87 -17.73
CA ASN A 432 -0.43 -25.11 -17.08
C ASN A 432 -0.41 -24.59 -15.65
N VAL A 433 -1.09 -23.47 -15.39
CA VAL A 433 -1.05 -22.78 -14.10
C VAL A 433 -2.46 -22.41 -13.64
N VAL A 434 -2.73 -22.60 -12.35
CA VAL A 434 -3.90 -22.06 -11.64
C VAL A 434 -3.44 -20.99 -10.67
N LEU A 435 -3.89 -19.75 -10.86
CA LEU A 435 -3.63 -18.64 -9.95
C LEU A 435 -4.86 -18.38 -9.09
N ILE A 436 -4.76 -18.58 -7.78
CA ILE A 436 -5.88 -18.38 -6.85
C ILE A 436 -5.76 -17.01 -6.19
N ASP A 437 -6.71 -16.11 -6.48
CA ASP A 437 -6.82 -14.83 -5.78
C ASP A 437 -7.67 -14.99 -4.53
N THR A 438 -7.14 -14.62 -3.37
CA THR A 438 -7.83 -14.78 -2.08
C THR A 438 -8.28 -13.44 -1.50
N ALA A 439 -9.37 -13.46 -0.74
CA ALA A 439 -9.80 -12.28 0.01
C ALA A 439 -8.69 -11.75 0.91
N GLY A 440 -8.53 -10.43 0.97
CA GLY A 440 -7.60 -9.83 1.92
C GLY A 440 -8.14 -9.91 3.34
N ARG A 441 -7.27 -10.28 4.28
CA ARG A 441 -7.67 -10.54 5.66
C ARG A 441 -6.77 -9.77 6.61
N THR A 442 -7.37 -9.14 7.61
CA THR A 442 -6.61 -8.43 8.65
C THR A 442 -5.84 -9.46 9.48
N HIS A 443 -4.53 -9.26 9.58
CA HIS A 443 -3.58 -10.14 10.28
C HIS A 443 -3.84 -10.26 11.79
N SER A 444 -4.48 -9.25 12.40
CA SER A 444 -4.75 -9.21 13.85
C SER A 444 -5.95 -10.05 14.29
N ASN A 445 -6.75 -10.61 13.37
CA ASN A 445 -7.95 -11.38 13.72
C ASN A 445 -7.77 -12.87 13.44
N ALA A 446 -7.48 -13.66 14.48
CA ALA A 446 -7.31 -15.11 14.41
C ALA A 446 -8.52 -15.85 13.78
N LYS A 447 -9.76 -15.33 13.94
CA LYS A 447 -10.95 -15.92 13.31
C LYS A 447 -10.95 -15.76 11.79
N LEU A 448 -10.36 -14.67 11.29
CA LEU A 448 -10.18 -14.46 9.85
C LEU A 448 -9.03 -15.31 9.30
N MET A 449 -8.06 -15.71 10.13
CA MET A 449 -6.94 -16.56 9.68
C MET A 449 -7.30 -18.06 9.62
N ALA A 450 -8.21 -18.55 10.46
CA ALA A 450 -8.58 -19.98 10.52
C ALA A 450 -9.01 -20.63 9.18
N PRO A 451 -9.72 -19.92 8.26
CA PRO A 451 -10.04 -20.46 6.94
C PRO A 451 -8.83 -20.61 6.01
N LEU A 452 -7.72 -19.89 6.21
CA LEU A 452 -6.52 -20.01 5.37
C LEU A 452 -5.84 -21.36 5.57
N LYS A 453 -5.79 -21.88 6.80
CA LYS A 453 -5.30 -23.24 7.06
C LYS A 453 -6.15 -24.28 6.32
N LYS A 454 -7.47 -24.21 6.45
CA LYS A 454 -8.40 -25.12 5.74
C LYS A 454 -8.23 -25.03 4.23
N PHE A 455 -8.01 -23.82 3.72
CA PHE A 455 -7.74 -23.59 2.30
C PHE A 455 -6.40 -24.21 1.88
N GLY A 456 -5.31 -23.99 2.63
CA GLY A 456 -4.01 -24.58 2.36
C GLY A 456 -4.05 -26.11 2.36
N ASP A 457 -4.70 -26.70 3.37
CA ASP A 457 -4.87 -28.15 3.48
C ASP A 457 -5.72 -28.73 2.32
N ALA A 458 -6.71 -27.98 1.84
CA ALA A 458 -7.70 -28.49 0.91
C ALA A 458 -7.39 -28.23 -0.58
N ALA A 459 -6.77 -27.09 -0.89
CA ALA A 459 -6.32 -26.71 -2.23
C ALA A 459 -4.88 -27.19 -2.51
N ASN A 460 -4.09 -27.44 -1.46
CA ASN A 460 -2.70 -27.91 -1.53
C ASN A 460 -1.88 -27.20 -2.62
N PRO A 461 -1.78 -25.86 -2.58
CA PRO A 461 -1.04 -25.11 -3.59
C PRO A 461 0.44 -25.49 -3.59
N ASP A 462 1.06 -25.50 -4.77
CA ASP A 462 2.51 -25.73 -4.93
C ASP A 462 3.31 -24.59 -4.32
N LYS A 463 2.82 -23.35 -4.48
CA LYS A 463 3.40 -22.15 -3.87
C LYS A 463 2.33 -21.26 -3.26
N ILE A 464 2.63 -20.73 -2.08
CA ILE A 464 1.87 -19.65 -1.45
C ILE A 464 2.71 -18.39 -1.51
N ILE A 465 2.21 -17.39 -2.23
CA ILE A 465 2.86 -16.12 -2.44
C ILE A 465 2.11 -15.04 -1.66
N MET A 466 2.79 -14.40 -0.72
CA MET A 466 2.21 -13.27 0.01
C MET A 466 2.55 -11.95 -0.68
N VAL A 467 1.53 -11.12 -0.94
CA VAL A 467 1.74 -9.75 -1.39
C VAL A 467 1.85 -8.84 -0.18
N GLY A 468 3.00 -8.19 -0.04
CA GLY A 468 3.27 -7.14 0.95
C GLY A 468 3.43 -5.78 0.26
N GLU A 469 3.28 -4.70 1.01
CA GLU A 469 3.45 -3.32 0.49
C GLU A 469 4.75 -2.72 1.01
N ALA A 470 5.51 -2.07 0.12
CA ALA A 470 6.80 -1.48 0.48
C ALA A 470 6.69 -0.34 1.52
N LEU A 471 5.61 0.45 1.45
CA LEU A 471 5.39 1.64 2.28
C LEU A 471 5.21 1.33 3.77
N VAL A 472 4.68 0.14 4.08
CA VAL A 472 4.26 -0.21 5.43
C VAL A 472 5.45 -0.86 6.15
N GLY A 473 6.08 -0.14 7.08
CA GLY A 473 7.30 -0.59 7.79
C GLY A 473 7.07 -1.76 8.76
N SER A 474 6.91 -1.48 10.06
CA SER A 474 6.77 -2.50 11.11
C SER A 474 5.56 -3.41 10.94
N ASP A 475 4.44 -2.86 10.45
CA ASP A 475 3.20 -3.64 10.36
C ASP A 475 3.29 -4.73 9.29
N SER A 476 4.10 -4.54 8.23
CA SER A 476 4.33 -5.58 7.22
C SER A 476 5.06 -6.79 7.77
N VAL A 477 5.92 -6.57 8.78
CA VAL A 477 6.65 -7.65 9.45
C VAL A 477 5.70 -8.50 10.26
N GLU A 478 4.88 -7.87 11.10
CA GLU A 478 3.88 -8.57 11.91
C GLU A 478 2.87 -9.30 11.02
N GLN A 479 2.44 -8.67 9.93
CA GLN A 479 1.61 -9.30 8.91
C GLN A 479 2.27 -10.57 8.36
N ALA A 480 3.52 -10.49 7.92
CA ALA A 480 4.24 -11.61 7.33
C ALA A 480 4.38 -12.77 8.32
N ILE A 481 4.74 -12.49 9.58
CA ILE A 481 4.82 -13.50 10.65
C ILE A 481 3.47 -14.17 10.88
N ASN A 482 2.41 -13.36 11.06
CA ASN A 482 1.07 -13.88 11.36
C ASN A 482 0.50 -14.70 10.20
N PHE A 483 0.70 -14.28 8.95
CA PHE A 483 0.30 -15.07 7.79
C PHE A 483 1.08 -16.37 7.67
N ASN A 484 2.40 -16.35 7.88
CA ASN A 484 3.21 -17.56 7.85
C ASN A 484 2.74 -18.58 8.92
N ASN A 485 2.46 -18.10 10.13
CA ASN A 485 1.95 -18.94 11.22
C ASN A 485 0.51 -19.44 10.99
N ALA A 486 -0.32 -18.69 10.25
CA ALA A 486 -1.72 -19.03 10.01
C ALA A 486 -1.91 -20.32 9.21
N PHE A 487 -0.93 -20.73 8.40
CA PHE A 487 -0.95 -21.99 7.65
C PHE A 487 -0.62 -23.22 8.52
N GLY A 488 -0.26 -23.03 9.79
CA GLY A 488 0.08 -24.08 10.72
C GLY A 488 1.53 -24.58 10.55
N THR A 489 1.82 -25.79 11.05
CA THR A 489 3.20 -26.31 11.08
C THR A 489 3.62 -27.06 9.82
N LYS A 490 2.68 -27.34 8.91
CA LYS A 490 2.91 -28.18 7.72
C LYS A 490 3.22 -27.38 6.46
N ARG A 491 2.87 -26.10 6.43
CA ARG A 491 2.95 -25.25 5.25
C ARG A 491 3.34 -23.84 5.69
N ASN A 492 4.30 -23.28 4.97
CA ASN A 492 4.78 -21.93 5.15
C ASN A 492 4.51 -21.13 3.86
N LEU A 493 4.66 -19.82 3.95
CA LEU A 493 4.79 -18.96 2.78
C LEU A 493 6.05 -19.36 2.00
N ASP A 494 5.96 -19.39 0.69
CA ASP A 494 7.09 -19.73 -0.19
C ASP A 494 7.81 -18.48 -0.68
N PHE A 495 7.04 -17.44 -1.02
CA PHE A 495 7.58 -16.21 -1.59
C PHE A 495 6.80 -14.96 -1.18
N PHE A 496 7.47 -13.80 -1.27
CA PHE A 496 6.82 -12.50 -1.30
C PHE A 496 6.75 -11.90 -2.71
N ILE A 497 5.69 -11.13 -2.96
CA ILE A 497 5.69 -10.06 -3.96
C ILE A 497 5.57 -8.74 -3.22
N ILE A 498 6.54 -7.84 -3.39
CA ILE A 498 6.52 -6.53 -2.73
C ILE A 498 5.94 -5.51 -3.70
N SER A 499 4.74 -5.00 -3.41
CA SER A 499 4.04 -4.05 -4.24
C SER A 499 4.35 -2.59 -3.86
N LYS A 500 3.98 -1.68 -4.76
CA LYS A 500 4.07 -0.22 -4.59
C LYS A 500 5.50 0.28 -4.30
N VAL A 501 6.50 -0.42 -4.82
CA VAL A 501 7.92 -0.06 -4.65
C VAL A 501 8.22 1.30 -5.30
N ASP A 502 7.45 1.68 -6.32
CA ASP A 502 7.48 2.99 -6.96
C ASP A 502 7.14 4.17 -6.00
N THR A 503 6.50 3.89 -4.86
CA THR A 503 6.04 4.94 -3.94
C THR A 503 7.03 5.24 -2.81
N VAL A 504 8.06 4.40 -2.60
CA VAL A 504 8.95 4.50 -1.44
C VAL A 504 10.31 5.13 -1.72
N GLY A 505 10.63 5.42 -3.00
CA GLY A 505 11.94 5.95 -3.37
C GLY A 505 13.07 5.01 -2.94
N ASP A 506 13.97 5.48 -2.07
CA ASP A 506 15.09 4.73 -1.52
C ASP A 506 14.77 4.01 -0.19
N MET A 507 13.55 4.16 0.34
CA MET A 507 13.10 3.56 1.61
C MET A 507 12.70 2.08 1.45
N VAL A 508 13.62 1.27 0.89
CA VAL A 508 13.40 -0.15 0.54
C VAL A 508 13.64 -1.13 1.70
N GLY A 509 13.93 -0.64 2.90
CA GLY A 509 14.28 -1.41 4.09
C GLY A 509 13.22 -2.39 4.60
N THR A 510 11.94 -2.17 4.25
CA THR A 510 10.84 -3.10 4.55
C THR A 510 11.14 -4.51 4.02
N MET A 511 11.78 -4.61 2.85
CA MET A 511 12.17 -5.90 2.25
C MET A 511 13.10 -6.69 3.16
N ILE A 512 14.12 -6.04 3.72
CA ILE A 512 15.07 -6.64 4.66
C ILE A 512 14.35 -7.10 5.93
N ASN A 513 13.47 -6.25 6.48
CA ASN A 513 12.72 -6.60 7.70
C ASN A 513 11.86 -7.85 7.49
N MET A 514 11.13 -7.94 6.37
CA MET A 514 10.26 -9.08 6.07
C MET A 514 11.04 -10.37 5.88
N VAL A 515 12.13 -10.33 5.11
CA VAL A 515 12.97 -11.51 4.84
C VAL A 515 13.66 -11.98 6.12
N MET A 516 14.22 -11.08 6.93
CA MET A 516 14.86 -11.47 8.20
C MET A 516 13.87 -12.04 9.22
N ALA A 517 12.65 -11.53 9.26
CA ALA A 517 11.64 -11.98 10.23
C ALA A 517 11.03 -13.35 9.87
N THR A 518 10.95 -13.68 8.59
CA THR A 518 10.22 -14.88 8.13
C THR A 518 11.10 -15.93 7.44
N ASN A 519 12.31 -15.54 7.02
CA ASN A 519 13.19 -16.32 6.15
C ASN A 519 12.55 -16.72 4.80
N VAL A 520 11.53 -15.97 4.37
CA VAL A 520 10.82 -16.18 3.12
C VAL A 520 11.39 -15.21 2.07
N PRO A 521 11.86 -15.70 0.91
CA PRO A 521 12.47 -14.84 -0.11
C PRO A 521 11.44 -14.01 -0.89
N ILE A 522 11.90 -12.89 -1.44
CA ILE A 522 11.11 -12.05 -2.34
C ILE A 522 11.32 -12.55 -3.77
N LEU A 523 10.22 -12.86 -4.45
CA LEU A 523 10.24 -13.36 -5.82
C LEU A 523 10.14 -12.22 -6.84
N PHE A 524 9.16 -11.32 -6.65
CA PHE A 524 8.95 -10.17 -7.52
C PHE A 524 8.72 -8.89 -6.73
N ILE A 525 8.98 -7.76 -7.40
CA ILE A 525 8.62 -6.43 -6.97
C ILE A 525 7.64 -5.80 -7.97
N GLY A 526 6.60 -5.16 -7.46
CA GLY A 526 5.64 -4.39 -8.25
C GLY A 526 6.00 -2.91 -8.23
N THR A 527 6.26 -2.34 -9.41
CA THR A 527 6.83 -0.99 -9.58
C THR A 527 5.86 -0.01 -10.28
N GLY A 528 4.56 -0.21 -10.12
CA GLY A 528 3.53 0.56 -10.83
C GLY A 528 2.19 -0.16 -10.90
N GLN A 529 1.33 0.22 -11.83
CA GLN A 529 -0.05 -0.27 -11.96
C GLN A 529 -0.31 -1.08 -13.24
N THR A 530 0.56 -0.99 -14.24
CA THR A 530 0.41 -1.70 -15.52
C THR A 530 0.86 -3.16 -15.41
N TYR A 531 0.52 -3.98 -16.41
CA TYR A 531 0.90 -5.41 -16.39
C TYR A 531 2.41 -5.66 -16.48
N THR A 532 3.14 -4.73 -17.11
CA THR A 532 4.60 -4.77 -17.24
C THR A 532 5.33 -4.31 -15.98
N ASP A 533 4.64 -3.69 -15.02
CA ASP A 533 5.24 -3.17 -13.79
C ASP A 533 5.46 -4.26 -12.73
N ILE A 534 6.07 -5.38 -13.14
CA ILE A 534 6.53 -6.47 -12.28
C ILE A 534 7.95 -6.85 -12.68
N LYS A 535 8.87 -6.87 -11.70
CA LYS A 535 10.29 -7.17 -11.94
C LYS A 535 10.78 -8.20 -10.95
N ARG A 536 11.78 -9.01 -11.35
CA ARG A 536 12.53 -9.84 -10.39
C ARG A 536 13.32 -8.93 -9.44
N LEU A 537 13.54 -9.39 -8.22
CA LEU A 537 14.34 -8.63 -7.26
C LEU A 537 15.81 -8.61 -7.71
N SER A 538 16.35 -7.43 -7.99
CA SER A 538 17.80 -7.23 -8.10
C SER A 538 18.38 -6.96 -6.71
N VAL A 539 19.03 -7.97 -6.13
CA VAL A 539 19.65 -7.86 -4.80
C VAL A 539 20.69 -6.75 -4.80
N LYS A 540 21.54 -6.67 -5.83
CA LYS A 540 22.55 -5.61 -5.99
C LYS A 540 21.91 -4.22 -5.91
N THR A 541 20.88 -3.97 -6.71
CA THR A 541 20.19 -2.67 -6.77
C THR A 541 19.59 -2.28 -5.42
N VAL A 542 18.94 -3.21 -4.72
CA VAL A 542 18.36 -2.93 -3.39
C VAL A 542 19.44 -2.61 -2.37
N VAL A 543 20.53 -3.37 -2.35
CA VAL A 543 21.64 -3.12 -1.44
C VAL A 543 22.30 -1.76 -1.74
N ASP A 544 22.51 -1.43 -3.01
CA ASP A 544 23.07 -0.13 -3.40
C ASP A 544 22.17 1.04 -2.97
N MET A 545 20.84 0.89 -3.08
CA MET A 545 19.88 1.90 -2.60
C MET A 545 19.91 2.10 -1.07
N LEU A 546 20.17 1.05 -0.31
CA LEU A 546 20.31 1.12 1.16
C LEU A 546 21.62 1.79 1.59
N LEU A 547 22.67 1.68 0.77
CA LEU A 547 24.02 2.18 1.07
C LEU A 547 24.28 3.60 0.54
N LYS A 548 23.51 4.07 -0.45
CA LYS A 548 23.47 5.47 -0.90
C LYS A 548 22.91 6.39 0.18
#